data_AF-A0A0J8R7Q3-F1
#
_entry.id   AF-A0A0J8R7Q3-F1
#
_cell.length_a   1.000
_cell.length_b   1.000
_cell.length_c   1.000
_cell.angle_alpha   90.00
_cell.angle_beta   90.00
_cell.angle_gamma   90.00
#
_symmetry.space_group_name_H-M   'P 1'
#
loop_
_entity.id
_entity.type
_entity.pdbx_description
1 polymer ?
#
loop_
_entity_poly.entity_id
_entity_poly.type
_entity_poly.pdbx_seq_one_letter_code
_entity_poly.pdbx_strand_id
1 'polypeptide(L)'
;MSTDKITFLTNWHATPYHAPLYLAQARGYFQEEGIKVALLEPNDPSDVTEIIGSGKVDLGFKAMIHTLAVRTSILENEHVFQQWSRQMLTLLTG
;
A
#
# COMPACT_ATOMS: atom_id res chain seq x y z
N MET A 1 13.31 13.40 -12.98
CA MET A 1 12.22 14.29 -12.50
C MET A 1 11.45 13.48 -11.47
N SER A 2 11.60 13.78 -10.18
CA SER A 2 10.74 13.18 -9.17
C SER A 2 9.34 13.74 -9.37
N THR A 3 8.34 12.87 -9.47
CA THR A 3 6.93 13.27 -9.51
C THR A 3 6.46 13.48 -8.07
N ASP A 4 5.65 14.50 -7.78
CA ASP A 4 5.02 14.69 -6.46
C ASP A 4 4.01 13.58 -6.09
N LYS A 5 3.99 12.47 -6.84
CA LYS A 5 3.03 11.40 -6.68
C LYS A 5 3.66 10.33 -5.81
N ILE A 6 2.94 9.94 -4.76
CA ILE A 6 3.21 8.73 -4.00
C ILE A 6 2.79 7.56 -4.87
N THR A 7 3.73 6.69 -5.20
CA THR A 7 3.51 5.45 -5.92
C THR A 7 3.08 4.35 -4.96
N PHE A 8 1.98 3.67 -5.29
CA PHE A 8 1.43 2.58 -4.48
C PHE A 8 1.30 1.33 -5.34
N LEU A 9 2.06 0.28 -5.02
CA LEU A 9 2.05 -0.99 -5.73
C LEU A 9 1.17 -2.02 -5.01
N THR A 10 0.14 -2.52 -5.67
CA THR A 10 -0.68 -3.61 -5.13
C THR A 10 0.12 -4.93 -5.10
N ASN A 11 -0.31 -5.89 -4.27
CA ASN A 11 0.35 -7.19 -4.18
C ASN A 11 -0.05 -8.15 -5.32
N TRP A 12 -1.06 -7.79 -6.10
CA TRP A 12 -1.65 -8.55 -7.20
C TRP A 12 -2.35 -7.58 -8.16
N HIS A 13 -2.83 -8.09 -9.30
CA HIS A 13 -3.83 -7.38 -10.10
C HIS A 13 -5.04 -6.95 -9.27
N ALA A 14 -5.79 -5.95 -9.75
CA ALA A 14 -7.01 -5.50 -9.07
C ALA A 14 -7.95 -6.70 -8.78
N THR A 15 -8.37 -6.77 -7.52
CA THR A 15 -9.29 -7.78 -6.99
C THR A 15 -10.25 -7.09 -6.02
N PRO A 16 -11.39 -7.70 -5.64
CA PRO A 16 -12.37 -7.04 -4.80
C PRO A 16 -11.85 -6.53 -3.45
N TYR A 17 -10.84 -7.16 -2.85
CA TYR A 17 -10.27 -6.67 -1.59
C TYR A 17 -9.45 -5.38 -1.74
N HIS A 18 -9.05 -5.02 -2.97
CA HIS A 18 -8.44 -3.74 -3.28
C HIS A 18 -9.48 -2.60 -3.43
N ALA A 19 -10.78 -2.91 -3.37
CA ALA A 19 -11.85 -1.92 -3.59
C ALA A 19 -11.74 -0.66 -2.74
N PRO A 20 -11.35 -0.69 -1.44
CA PRO A 20 -11.21 0.54 -0.65
C PRO A 20 -10.20 1.53 -1.24
N LEU A 21 -9.11 1.04 -1.82
CA LEU A 21 -8.05 1.86 -2.41
C LEU A 21 -8.52 2.58 -3.67
N TYR A 22 -9.16 1.83 -4.57
CA TYR A 22 -9.73 2.37 -5.81
C TYR A 22 -10.93 3.28 -5.53
N LEU A 23 -11.74 2.96 -4.51
CA LEU A 23 -12.84 3.81 -4.08
C LEU A 23 -12.34 5.14 -3.51
N ALA A 24 -11.28 5.13 -2.69
CA ALA A 24 -10.68 6.35 -2.16
C ALA A 24 -10.15 7.25 -3.29
N GLN A 25 -9.55 6.67 -4.33
CA GLN A 25 -9.12 7.42 -5.51
C GLN A 25 -10.32 7.98 -6.28
N ALA A 26 -11.35 7.16 -6.55
CA ALA A 26 -12.54 7.57 -7.31
C ALA A 26 -13.39 8.61 -6.57
N ARG A 27 -13.40 8.58 -5.24
CA ARG A 27 -14.12 9.54 -4.38
C ARG A 27 -13.34 10.81 -4.10
N GLY A 28 -12.08 10.90 -4.51
CA GLY A 28 -11.26 12.09 -4.33
C GLY A 28 -10.64 12.24 -2.94
N TYR A 29 -10.73 11.24 -2.06
CA TYR A 29 -10.20 11.33 -0.69
C TYR A 29 -8.70 11.63 -0.65
N PHE A 30 -7.92 11.11 -1.59
CA PHE A 30 -6.51 11.49 -1.70
C PHE A 30 -6.32 12.96 -2.05
N GLN A 31 -7.17 13.51 -2.93
CA GLN A 31 -7.10 14.91 -3.35
C GLN A 31 -7.52 15.86 -2.22
N GLU A 32 -8.54 15.48 -1.45
CA GLU A 32 -9.01 16.21 -0.26
C GLU A 32 -7.88 16.37 0.78
N GLU A 33 -7.06 15.33 0.96
CA GLU A 33 -5.88 15.34 1.83
C GLU A 33 -4.63 15.95 1.17
N GLY A 34 -4.74 16.48 -0.06
CA GLY A 34 -3.60 17.04 -0.80
C GLY A 34 -2.58 16.00 -1.27
N ILE A 35 -2.93 14.71 -1.24
CA ILE A 35 -2.06 13.58 -1.60
C ILE A 35 -2.31 13.21 -3.07
N LYS A 36 -1.24 13.15 -3.86
CA LYS A 36 -1.31 12.62 -5.23
C LYS A 36 -0.86 11.16 -5.21
N VAL A 37 -1.74 10.23 -5.52
CA VAL A 37 -1.42 8.78 -5.53
C VAL A 37 -1.42 8.22 -6.95
N ALA A 38 -0.38 7.45 -7.29
CA ALA A 38 -0.32 6.62 -8.48
C ALA A 38 -0.46 5.14 -8.08
N LEU A 39 -1.62 4.54 -8.39
CA LEU A 39 -1.84 3.12 -8.19
C LEU A 39 -1.20 2.31 -9.31
N LEU A 40 -0.39 1.32 -8.94
CA LEU A 40 0.35 0.45 -9.83
C LEU A 40 -0.02 -1.00 -9.53
N GLU A 41 -0.07 -1.82 -10.56
CA GLU A 41 -0.22 -3.26 -10.45
C GLU A 41 1.07 -3.96 -10.86
N PRO A 42 1.46 -5.05 -10.18
CA PRO A 42 2.63 -5.82 -10.55
C PRO A 42 2.34 -6.70 -11.77
N ASN A 43 3.35 -6.91 -12.61
CA ASN A 43 3.32 -7.98 -13.61
C ASN A 43 3.55 -9.35 -12.96
N ASP A 44 4.48 -9.44 -12.00
CA ASP A 44 4.71 -10.61 -11.15
C ASP A 44 4.57 -10.23 -9.66
N PRO A 45 3.66 -10.87 -8.92
CA PRO A 45 3.48 -10.71 -7.47
C PRO A 45 4.75 -10.93 -6.64
N SER A 46 5.69 -11.74 -7.14
CA SER A 46 6.96 -12.07 -6.48
C SER A 46 7.87 -10.83 -6.42
N ASP A 47 7.85 -10.00 -7.46
CA ASP A 47 8.72 -8.83 -7.60
C ASP A 47 8.33 -7.68 -6.65
N VAL A 48 7.07 -7.66 -6.19
CA VAL A 48 6.52 -6.57 -5.34
C VAL A 48 7.42 -6.25 -4.15
N THR A 49 7.96 -7.28 -3.50
CA THR A 49 8.87 -7.14 -2.36
C THR A 49 10.14 -6.38 -2.75
N GLU A 50 10.78 -6.80 -3.84
CA GLU A 50 12.03 -6.21 -4.30
C GLU A 50 11.81 -4.79 -4.83
N ILE A 51 10.71 -4.56 -5.56
CA ILE A 51 10.35 -3.26 -6.10
C ILE A 51 10.14 -2.23 -4.98
N ILE A 52 9.42 -2.60 -3.92
CA ILE A 52 9.22 -1.73 -2.75
C ILE A 52 10.53 -1.57 -1.97
N GLY A 53 11.24 -2.67 -1.70
CA GLY A 53 12.49 -2.65 -0.94
C GLY A 53 13.64 -1.89 -1.61
N SER A 54 13.63 -1.79 -2.94
CA SER A 54 14.61 -1.00 -3.71
C SER A 54 14.27 0.48 -3.80
N GLY A 55 13.14 0.93 -3.25
CA GLY A 55 12.70 2.33 -3.32
C GLY A 55 12.25 2.78 -4.71
N LYS A 56 12.01 1.85 -5.64
CA LYS A 56 11.42 2.16 -6.95
C LYS A 56 9.95 2.54 -6.85
N VAL A 57 9.30 2.10 -5.77
CA VAL A 57 7.93 2.45 -5.38
C VAL A 57 7.92 2.85 -3.90
N ASP A 58 7.09 3.81 -3.54
CA ASP A 58 7.03 4.38 -2.20
C ASP A 58 6.30 3.46 -1.20
N LEU A 59 5.15 2.89 -1.59
CA LEU A 59 4.27 2.11 -0.72
C LEU A 59 3.64 0.92 -1.46
N GLY A 60 3.06 -0.04 -0.73
CA GLY A 60 2.29 -1.11 -1.35
C GLY A 60 1.68 -2.12 -0.39
N PHE A 61 0.90 -3.05 -0.95
CA PHE A 61 0.38 -4.19 -0.20
C PHE A 61 1.37 -5.36 -0.25
N LYS A 62 1.47 -6.12 0.85
CA LYS A 62 2.12 -7.42 0.86
C LYS A 62 1.56 -8.29 1.99
N ALA A 63 1.53 -9.60 1.77
CA ALA A 63 1.17 -10.56 2.80
C ALA A 63 2.17 -10.48 3.97
N MET A 64 1.67 -10.52 5.21
CA MET A 64 2.44 -10.31 6.44
C MET A 64 3.72 -11.17 6.51
N ILE A 65 3.65 -12.44 6.10
CA ILE A 65 4.81 -13.35 6.11
C ILE A 65 5.97 -12.86 5.23
N HIS A 66 5.66 -12.24 4.09
CA HIS A 66 6.67 -11.68 3.18
C HIS A 66 7.17 -10.33 3.68
N THR A 67 6.31 -9.54 4.33
CA THR A 67 6.73 -8.28 4.95
C THR A 67 7.80 -8.53 6.01
N LEU A 68 7.70 -9.61 6.80
CA LEU A 68 8.73 -9.99 7.78
C LEU A 68 10.07 -10.37 7.13
N ALA A 69 10.04 -10.99 5.95
CA ALA A 69 11.27 -11.38 5.23
C ALA A 69 12.04 -10.18 4.65
N VAL A 70 11.35 -9.06 4.41
CA VAL A 70 11.94 -7.81 3.87
C VAL A 70 12.43 -6.88 4.99
N ARG A 71 12.00 -7.14 6.23
CA ARG A 71 11.96 -6.19 7.34
C ARG A 71 13.23 -6.00 8.16
N THR A 72 14.38 -6.48 7.73
CA THR A 72 15.64 -6.16 8.42
C THR A 72 16.07 -4.70 8.26
N SER A 73 15.44 -3.90 7.38
CA SER A 73 15.90 -2.53 7.07
C SER A 73 14.92 -1.36 7.32
N ILE A 74 13.64 -1.56 7.65
CA ILE A 74 12.64 -0.46 7.68
C ILE A 74 11.67 -0.61 8.88
N LEU A 75 11.94 0.05 10.01
CA LEU A 75 11.18 -0.14 11.27
C LEU A 75 10.22 0.98 11.68
N GLU A 76 10.25 2.18 11.09
CA GLU A 76 9.52 3.32 11.69
C GLU A 76 8.03 3.41 11.33
N ASN A 77 7.59 2.89 10.16
CA ASN A 77 6.22 3.11 9.66
C ASN A 77 5.22 1.97 9.95
N GLU A 78 5.65 0.85 10.55
CA GLU A 78 4.77 -0.31 10.75
C GLU A 78 3.74 -0.10 11.87
N HIS A 79 4.11 0.62 12.92
CA HIS A 79 3.25 0.76 14.09
C HIS A 79 1.93 1.47 13.74
N VAL A 80 2.02 2.49 12.88
CA VAL A 80 0.88 3.29 12.40
C VAL A 80 -0.05 2.44 11.54
N PHE A 81 0.48 1.64 10.61
CA PHE A 81 -0.34 0.83 9.70
C PHE A 81 -1.02 -0.34 10.41
N GLN A 82 -0.33 -1.01 11.34
CA GLN A 82 -0.92 -2.09 12.15
C GLN A 82 -1.98 -1.57 13.12
N GLN A 83 -1.84 -0.35 13.61
CA GLN A 83 -2.85 0.29 14.43
C GLN A 83 -4.09 0.66 13.59
N TRP A 84 -3.89 1.17 12.37
CA TRP A 84 -4.97 1.49 11.45
C TRP A 84 -5.73 0.25 10.95
N SER A 85 -5.02 -0.82 10.58
CA SER A 85 -5.65 -2.08 10.13
C SER A 85 -6.50 -2.73 11.24
N ARG A 86 -6.03 -2.69 12.50
CA ARG A 86 -6.80 -3.14 13.66
C ARG A 86 -8.04 -2.29 13.90
N GLN A 87 -7.96 -0.97 13.71
CA GLN A 87 -9.12 -0.08 13.83
C GLN A 87 -10.15 -0.36 12.73
N MET A 88 -9.72 -0.54 11.48
CA MET A 88 -10.61 -0.91 10.38
C MET A 88 -11.29 -2.28 10.59
N LEU A 89 -10.53 -3.28 11.06
CA LEU A 89 -11.11 -4.60 11.32
C LEU A 89 -12.17 -4.53 12.42
N THR A 90 -11.92 -3.76 13.49
CA THR A 90 -12.89 -3.53 14.56
C THR A 90 -14.16 -2.85 14.05
N LEU A 91 -14.05 -1.89 13.12
CA LEU A 91 -15.20 -1.22 12.50
C LEU A 91 -16.02 -2.12 11.57
N LEU A 92 -15.42 -3.18 11.03
CA LEU A 92 -16.07 -4.12 10.11
C LEU A 92 -16.69 -5.34 10.82
N THR A 93 -16.26 -5.63 12.05
CA THR A 93 -16.74 -6.76 12.85
C THR A 93 -17.62 -6.34 14.03
N GLY A 94 -17.96 -5.05 14.14
CA GLY A 94 -18.90 -4.49 15.12
C GLY A 94 -20.33 -4.47 14.60
#